data_AF-A0A972ZM96-F1
#
_entry.id   AF-A0A972ZM96-F1
#
_cell.length_a   1.000
_cell.length_b   1.000
_cell.length_c   1.000
_cell.angle_alpha   90.00
_cell.angle_beta   90.00
_cell.angle_gamma   90.00
#
_symmetry.space_group_name_H-M   'P 1'
#
loop_
_entity.id
_entity.type
_entity.pdbx_description
1 polymer ?
#
loop_
_entity_poly.entity_id
_entity_poly.type
_entity_poly.pdbx_seq_one_letter_code
_entity_poly.pdbx_strand_id
1 'polypeptide(L)'
;MRLITKAATLGFASLLALSVSATSFSSDAAAAWKPKKPVEFVIMAGKGGGADRLARFIQGIIKKHGFASLPFVPINKGGGSGAEALRYLKDNKGNPHVIMATLNSYYTTPLRQPGLGVDIENFTPITRLAEDTFQLWVNAES
;
A
#
# COMPACT_ATOMS: atom_id res chain seq x y z
N MET A 1 -32.13 -58.08 46.84
CA MET A 1 -33.58 -58.29 47.06
C MET A 1 -34.34 -57.11 46.46
N ARG A 2 -35.26 -57.42 45.52
CA ARG A 2 -36.26 -56.55 44.87
C ARG A 2 -35.78 -55.57 43.78
N LEU A 3 -35.89 -56.10 42.56
CA LEU A 3 -36.14 -55.42 41.29
C LEU A 3 -37.24 -54.35 41.40
N ILE A 4 -37.12 -53.26 40.63
CA ILE A 4 -38.25 -52.71 39.85
C ILE A 4 -37.74 -52.22 38.49
N THR A 5 -38.16 -52.95 37.46
CA THR A 5 -38.01 -52.69 36.03
C THR A 5 -39.27 -52.00 35.52
N LYS A 6 -39.17 -50.94 34.70
CA LYS A 6 -40.15 -50.52 33.68
C LYS A 6 -39.36 -49.83 32.55
N ALA A 7 -39.16 -50.50 31.42
CA ALA A 7 -40.00 -50.44 30.20
C ALA A 7 -39.71 -49.16 29.38
N ALA A 8 -39.51 -49.15 28.07
CA ALA A 8 -39.56 -50.17 27.04
C ALA A 8 -38.75 -49.67 25.84
N THR A 9 -38.11 -50.59 25.13
CA THR A 9 -37.57 -50.37 23.78
C THR A 9 -38.70 -50.43 22.76
N LEU A 10 -38.92 -49.32 22.04
CA LEU A 10 -39.53 -49.21 20.71
C LEU A 10 -38.96 -47.90 20.15
N GLY A 11 -38.37 -47.77 18.97
CA GLY A 11 -38.38 -48.60 17.78
C GLY A 11 -38.22 -47.62 16.62
N PHE A 12 -37.41 -47.98 15.63
CA PHE A 12 -37.38 -47.45 14.26
C PHE A 12 -36.87 -46.02 14.01
N ALA A 13 -35.64 -46.00 13.48
CA ALA A 13 -35.26 -45.34 12.23
C ALA A 13 -35.59 -43.85 12.06
N SER A 14 -34.55 -43.03 12.18
CA SER A 14 -34.39 -41.83 11.35
C SER A 14 -32.90 -41.60 11.16
N LEU A 15 -32.37 -42.01 10.00
CA LEU A 15 -31.08 -41.55 9.51
C LEU A 15 -31.15 -40.02 9.41
N LEU A 16 -30.55 -39.29 10.35
CA LEU A 16 -30.21 -37.90 10.14
C LEU A 16 -28.79 -37.86 9.60
N ALA A 17 -28.67 -38.00 8.28
CA ALA A 17 -27.45 -37.69 7.57
C ALA A 17 -27.12 -36.22 7.84
N LEU A 18 -26.12 -35.98 8.67
CA LEU A 18 -25.60 -34.65 8.96
C LEU A 18 -24.81 -34.19 7.72
N SER A 19 -25.52 -33.67 6.71
CA SER A 19 -24.90 -32.98 5.58
C SER A 19 -24.29 -31.68 6.11
N VAL A 20 -23.01 -31.74 6.51
CA VAL A 20 -22.19 -30.56 6.71
C VAL A 20 -22.07 -29.88 5.35
N SER A 21 -22.92 -28.88 5.12
CA SER A 21 -22.77 -27.96 4.01
C SER A 21 -21.46 -27.22 4.21
N ALA A 22 -20.40 -27.71 3.56
CA ALA A 22 -19.17 -26.96 3.37
C ALA A 22 -19.53 -25.72 2.57
N THR A 23 -19.80 -24.61 3.27
CA THR A 23 -19.84 -23.29 2.65
C THR A 23 -18.42 -22.99 2.20
N SER A 24 -18.14 -23.36 0.95
CA SER A 24 -16.94 -22.93 0.23
C SER A 24 -16.94 -21.40 0.26
N PHE A 25 -16.13 -20.83 1.14
CA PHE A 25 -15.72 -19.44 1.01
C PHE A 25 -14.87 -19.37 -0.25
N SER A 26 -15.52 -19.20 -1.40
CA SER A 26 -14.86 -18.74 -2.61
C SER A 26 -14.36 -17.34 -2.29
N SER A 27 -13.10 -17.23 -1.84
CA SER A 27 -12.38 -15.98 -1.96
C SER A 27 -12.34 -15.69 -3.45
N ASP A 28 -13.20 -14.79 -3.95
CA ASP A 28 -12.96 -14.17 -5.24
C ASP A 28 -11.56 -13.59 -5.16
N ALA A 29 -10.61 -14.27 -5.82
CA ALA A 29 -9.26 -13.79 -5.97
C ALA A 29 -9.39 -12.52 -6.81
N ALA A 30 -9.51 -11.38 -6.12
CA ALA A 30 -9.60 -10.08 -6.77
C ALA A 30 -8.45 -10.01 -7.79
N ALA A 31 -8.82 -9.84 -9.06
CA ALA A 31 -7.85 -9.83 -10.13
C ALA A 31 -6.74 -8.81 -9.78
N ALA A 32 -5.49 -9.26 -9.79
CA ALA A 32 -4.36 -8.40 -9.49
C ALA A 32 -4.42 -7.16 -10.40
N TRP A 33 -4.31 -5.99 -9.81
CA TRP A 33 -4.39 -4.73 -10.55
C TRP A 33 -3.32 -4.68 -11.65
N LYS A 34 -3.70 -4.16 -12.82
CA LYS A 34 -2.78 -3.88 -13.93
C LYS A 34 -2.95 -2.45 -14.42
N PRO A 35 -1.85 -1.76 -14.78
CA PRO A 35 -1.94 -0.42 -15.31
C PRO A 35 -2.65 -0.43 -16.67
N LYS A 36 -3.60 0.50 -16.86
CA LYS A 36 -4.35 0.73 -18.09
C LYS A 36 -3.82 1.92 -18.90
N LYS A 37 -2.96 2.72 -18.27
CA LYS A 37 -2.18 3.83 -18.84
C LYS A 37 -0.84 3.92 -18.09
N PRO A 38 0.16 4.66 -18.59
CA PRO A 38 1.40 4.91 -17.86
C PRO A 38 1.12 5.37 -16.41
N VAL A 39 1.88 4.82 -15.46
CA VAL A 39 1.79 5.19 -14.05
C VAL A 39 2.72 6.37 -13.81
N GLU A 40 2.21 7.44 -13.24
CA GLU A 40 3.02 8.56 -12.78
C GLU A 40 3.72 8.18 -11.48
N PHE A 41 5.05 8.25 -11.49
CA PHE A 41 5.88 8.05 -10.32
C PHE A 41 6.37 9.41 -9.83
N VAL A 42 5.54 10.05 -9.01
CA VAL A 42 5.76 11.40 -8.49
C VAL A 42 6.92 11.40 -7.50
N ILE A 43 7.78 12.41 -7.60
CA ILE A 43 8.94 12.59 -6.75
C ILE A 43 8.83 13.95 -6.07
N MET A 44 8.78 13.98 -4.74
CA MET A 44 8.61 15.21 -3.96
C MET A 44 9.90 16.01 -3.74
N ALA A 45 10.91 15.78 -4.59
CA ALA A 45 12.22 16.41 -4.55
C ALA A 45 12.65 16.89 -5.95
N GLY A 46 13.68 17.73 -5.97
CA GLY A 46 14.28 18.24 -7.19
C GLY A 46 14.89 17.15 -8.08
N LYS A 47 14.92 17.42 -9.38
CA LYS A 47 15.53 16.55 -10.39
C LYS A 47 17.03 16.36 -10.10
N GLY A 48 17.56 15.16 -10.32
CA GLY A 48 18.96 14.82 -10.12
C GLY A 48 19.39 14.49 -8.68
N GLY A 49 18.54 14.79 -7.68
CA GLY A 49 18.77 14.43 -6.27
C GLY A 49 18.58 12.93 -5.99
N GLY A 50 18.86 12.51 -4.75
CA GLY A 50 18.81 11.09 -4.34
C GLY A 50 17.47 10.41 -4.62
N ALA A 51 16.35 11.07 -4.28
CA ALA A 51 15.01 10.54 -4.53
C ALA A 51 14.70 10.38 -6.03
N ASP A 52 15.13 11.31 -6.88
CA ASP A 52 14.95 11.22 -8.33
C ASP A 52 15.75 10.05 -8.93
N ARG A 53 16.98 9.86 -8.45
CA ARG A 53 17.83 8.73 -8.85
C ARG A 53 17.21 7.39 -8.42
N LEU A 54 16.69 7.30 -7.20
CA LEU A 54 16.00 6.10 -6.71
C LEU A 54 14.77 5.76 -7.56
N ALA A 55 13.90 6.75 -7.85
CA ALA A 55 12.70 6.53 -8.65
C ALA A 55 13.03 6.07 -10.09
N ARG A 56 14.05 6.67 -10.72
CA ARG A 56 14.53 6.25 -12.05
C ARG A 56 15.18 4.87 -12.03
N PHE A 57 15.89 4.52 -10.96
CA PHE A 57 16.44 3.19 -10.78
C PHE A 57 15.34 2.13 -10.69
N ILE A 58 14.30 2.38 -9.89
CA ILE A 58 13.12 1.50 -9.79
C ILE A 58 12.39 1.39 -11.12
N GLN A 59 12.20 2.49 -11.85
CA GLN A 59 11.65 2.47 -13.23
C GLN A 59 12.46 1.51 -14.12
N GLY A 60 13.80 1.57 -14.05
CA GLY A 60 14.69 0.67 -14.78
C GLY A 60 14.49 -0.79 -14.42
N ILE A 61 14.34 -1.11 -13.13
CA ILE A 61 14.05 -2.47 -12.64
C ILE A 61 12.72 -2.97 -13.17
N ILE A 62 11.65 -2.18 -13.04
CA ILE A 62 10.30 -2.53 -13.52
C ILE A 62 10.35 -2.87 -15.01
N LYS A 63 11.04 -2.06 -15.81
CA LYS A 63 11.20 -2.28 -17.25
C LYS A 63 12.04 -3.53 -17.55
N LYS A 64 13.18 -3.70 -16.89
CA LYS A 64 14.13 -4.79 -17.13
C LYS A 64 13.51 -6.17 -16.86
N HIS A 65 12.67 -6.26 -15.82
CA HIS A 65 12.09 -7.52 -15.36
C HIS A 65 10.64 -7.73 -15.80
N GLY A 66 10.06 -6.80 -16.56
CA GLY A 66 8.68 -6.93 -17.06
C GLY A 66 7.62 -6.93 -15.95
N PHE A 67 7.86 -6.24 -14.83
CA PHE A 67 6.95 -6.24 -13.67
C PHE A 67 5.64 -5.46 -13.91
N ALA A 68 5.59 -4.65 -14.97
CA ALA A 68 4.39 -3.94 -15.37
C ALA A 68 4.23 -3.97 -16.89
N SER A 69 2.97 -4.05 -17.35
CA SER A 69 2.63 -3.99 -18.78
C SER A 69 2.79 -2.61 -19.40
N LEU A 70 2.84 -1.55 -18.57
CA LEU A 70 2.96 -0.16 -18.99
C LEU A 70 4.01 0.56 -18.13
N PRO A 71 4.63 1.64 -18.65
CA PRO A 71 5.74 2.29 -17.97
C PRO A 71 5.31 3.03 -16.71
N PHE A 72 6.22 3.06 -15.73
CA PHE A 72 6.20 3.98 -14.61
C PHE A 72 7.06 5.20 -14.98
N VAL A 73 6.51 6.40 -14.97
CA VAL A 73 7.11 7.63 -15.50
C VAL A 73 7.48 8.56 -14.34
N PRO A 74 8.77 8.79 -14.05
CA PRO A 74 9.23 9.72 -13.03
C PRO A 74 8.81 11.16 -13.33
N ILE A 75 8.12 11.81 -12.37
CA ILE A 75 7.67 13.21 -12.48
C ILE A 75 8.08 13.96 -11.20
N ASN A 76 8.98 14.94 -11.33
CA ASN A 76 9.41 15.77 -10.19
C ASN A 76 8.38 16.85 -9.88
N LYS A 77 7.96 16.93 -8.61
CA LYS A 77 7.09 17.95 -8.01
C LYS A 77 7.70 18.47 -6.71
N GLY A 78 8.85 19.12 -6.82
CA GLY A 78 9.73 19.46 -5.69
C GLY A 78 9.35 20.75 -4.93
N GLY A 79 8.35 21.49 -5.38
CA GLY A 79 8.01 22.80 -4.81
C GLY A 79 7.63 22.77 -3.32
N GLY A 80 8.05 23.81 -2.59
CA GLY A 80 7.59 24.06 -1.21
C GLY A 80 7.96 22.98 -0.20
N SER A 81 9.16 22.38 -0.29
CA SER A 81 9.57 21.24 0.54
C SER A 81 8.68 20.00 0.34
N GLY A 82 8.20 19.77 -0.89
CA GLY A 82 7.31 18.63 -1.22
C GLY A 82 5.81 18.93 -1.09
N ALA A 83 5.44 20.16 -0.71
CA ALA A 83 4.05 20.62 -0.66
C ALA A 83 3.33 20.46 -2.02
N GLU A 84 4.04 20.72 -3.12
CA GLU A 84 3.51 20.56 -4.47
C GLU A 84 3.10 19.10 -4.76
N ALA A 85 3.97 18.14 -4.45
CA ALA A 85 3.70 16.72 -4.65
C ALA A 85 2.56 16.21 -3.75
N LEU A 86 2.52 16.66 -2.50
CA LEU A 86 1.47 16.32 -1.54
C LEU A 86 0.08 16.79 -2.01
N ARG A 87 -0.01 18.04 -2.48
CA ARG A 87 -1.25 18.58 -3.07
C ARG A 87 -1.62 17.83 -4.34
N TYR A 88 -0.65 17.54 -5.20
CA TYR A 88 -0.90 16.79 -6.43
C TYR A 88 -1.51 15.41 -6.17
N LEU A 89 -0.99 14.68 -5.17
CA LEU A 89 -1.55 13.38 -4.78
C LEU A 89 -2.95 13.52 -4.16
N LYS A 90 -3.16 14.54 -3.32
CA LYS A 90 -4.50 14.84 -2.77
C LYS A 90 -5.51 15.10 -3.88
N ASP A 91 -5.15 15.91 -4.88
CA ASP A 91 -6.01 16.26 -6.01
C ASP A 91 -6.26 15.05 -6.94
N ASN A 92 -5.40 14.03 -6.89
CA ASN A 92 -5.52 12.76 -7.61
C ASN A 92 -6.14 11.62 -6.77
N LYS A 93 -6.95 11.94 -5.74
CA LYS A 93 -7.59 10.94 -4.89
C LYS A 93 -8.31 9.86 -5.71
N GLY A 94 -8.02 8.59 -5.42
CA GLY A 94 -8.64 7.43 -6.07
C GLY A 94 -8.05 7.06 -7.43
N ASN A 95 -7.05 7.78 -7.94
CA ASN A 95 -6.37 7.45 -9.20
C ASN A 95 -5.27 6.41 -8.97
N PRO A 96 -5.42 5.15 -9.43
CA PRO A 96 -4.42 4.11 -9.21
C PRO A 96 -3.19 4.23 -10.12
N HIS A 97 -3.17 5.22 -11.03
CA HIS A 97 -2.04 5.49 -11.93
C HIS A 97 -1.15 6.64 -11.43
N VAL A 98 -1.32 7.10 -10.19
CA VAL A 98 -0.45 8.11 -9.56
C VAL A 98 0.07 7.56 -8.25
N ILE A 99 1.39 7.37 -8.15
CA ILE A 99 2.08 6.98 -6.92
C ILE A 99 3.19 7.97 -6.61
N MET A 100 3.63 8.05 -5.37
CA MET A 100 4.69 8.99 -4.95
C MET A 100 5.80 8.27 -4.20
N ALA A 101 7.05 8.59 -4.57
CA ALA A 101 8.20 8.34 -3.72
C ALA A 101 8.26 9.41 -2.64
N THR A 102 8.01 9.02 -1.38
CA THR A 102 8.00 9.92 -0.23
C THR A 102 9.37 10.02 0.44
N LEU A 103 9.58 11.12 1.16
CA LEU A 103 10.70 11.39 2.05
C LEU A 103 10.13 11.79 3.42
N ASN A 104 10.99 12.14 4.39
CA ASN A 104 10.54 12.67 5.68
C ASN A 104 9.73 13.99 5.57
N SER A 105 9.80 14.67 4.43
CA SER A 105 8.92 15.81 4.11
C SER A 105 7.44 15.43 4.04
N TYR A 106 7.10 14.16 3.84
CA TYR A 106 5.72 13.69 3.85
C TYR A 106 5.00 14.06 5.15
N TYR A 107 5.63 13.89 6.33
CA TYR A 107 5.07 14.30 7.62
C TYR A 107 5.49 15.72 8.04
N THR A 108 6.74 16.10 7.80
CA THR A 108 7.26 17.39 8.32
C THR A 108 6.71 18.61 7.58
N THR A 109 6.36 18.49 6.29
CA THR A 109 5.84 19.63 5.52
C THR A 109 4.44 20.06 5.96
N PRO A 110 3.44 19.16 6.12
CA PRO A 110 2.14 19.53 6.69
C PRO A 110 2.23 20.11 8.10
N LEU A 111 3.11 19.55 8.96
CA LEU A 111 3.34 20.08 10.31
C LEU A 111 3.89 21.52 10.30
N ARG A 112 4.77 21.84 9.34
CA ARG A 112 5.34 23.18 9.18
C ARG A 112 4.42 24.14 8.43
N GLN A 113 3.44 23.63 7.69
CA GLN A 113 2.53 24.41 6.84
C GLN A 113 1.07 24.02 7.11
N PRO A 114 0.46 24.44 8.24
CA PRO A 114 -0.92 24.05 8.59
C PRO A 114 -1.97 24.41 7.53
N GLY A 115 -1.73 25.49 6.76
CA GLY A 115 -2.58 25.91 5.65
C GLY A 115 -2.46 25.09 4.36
N LEU A 116 -1.61 24.06 4.32
CA LEU A 116 -1.43 23.19 3.15
C LEU A 116 -2.71 22.39 2.82
N GLY A 117 -3.55 22.15 3.82
CA GLY A 117 -4.80 21.40 3.66
C GLY A 117 -4.57 19.94 3.25
N VAL A 118 -3.41 19.38 3.57
CA VAL A 118 -3.08 17.98 3.34
C VAL A 118 -3.06 17.28 4.70
N ASP A 119 -3.91 16.27 4.84
CA ASP A 119 -3.87 15.34 5.95
C ASP A 119 -3.25 14.02 5.45
N ILE A 120 -2.14 13.65 6.07
CA ILE A 120 -1.31 12.52 5.65
C ILE A 120 -1.98 11.17 5.90
N GLU A 121 -2.91 11.09 6.84
CA GLU A 121 -3.62 9.84 7.14
C GLU A 121 -4.54 9.40 5.99
N ASN A 122 -4.83 10.30 5.04
CA ASN A 122 -5.66 10.02 3.88
C ASN A 122 -4.90 9.39 2.69
N PHE A 123 -3.61 9.07 2.84
CA PHE A 123 -2.84 8.36 1.81
C PHE A 123 -2.64 6.89 2.19
N THR A 124 -2.66 6.00 1.20
CA THR A 124 -2.43 4.57 1.41
C THR A 124 -0.93 4.24 1.31
N PRO A 125 -0.30 3.72 2.38
CA PRO A 125 1.08 3.26 2.30
C PRO A 125 1.17 1.98 1.45
N ILE A 126 2.08 1.95 0.47
CA ILE A 126 2.30 0.78 -0.38
C ILE A 126 3.42 -0.09 0.20
N THR A 127 4.60 0.49 0.40
CA THR A 127 5.78 -0.20 0.94
C THR A 127 6.86 0.80 1.36
N ARG A 128 7.76 0.39 2.26
CA ARG A 128 8.96 1.15 2.62
C ARG A 128 10.14 0.64 1.79
N LEU A 129 10.76 1.54 1.01
CA LEU A 129 11.84 1.19 0.08
C LEU A 129 13.25 1.39 0.67
N ALA A 130 13.42 2.38 1.55
CA ALA A 130 14.70 2.73 2.14
C ALA A 130 14.51 3.38 3.52
N GLU A 131 15.57 3.33 4.34
CA GLU A 131 15.69 4.03 5.62
C GLU A 131 17.12 4.54 5.74
N ASP A 132 17.27 5.83 6.05
CA ASP A 132 18.57 6.49 6.16
C ASP A 132 18.86 6.86 7.62
N THR A 133 20.04 6.50 8.12
CA THR A 133 20.60 7.03 9.37
C THR A 133 21.55 8.18 9.07
N PHE A 134 21.25 9.37 9.59
CA PHE A 134 22.07 10.57 9.42
C PHE A 134 23.12 10.68 10.53
N GLN A 135 24.37 10.93 10.14
CA GLN A 135 25.45 11.25 11.08
C GLN A 135 25.57 12.76 11.25
N LEU A 136 26.02 13.20 12.43
CA LEU A 136 26.44 14.58 12.65
C LEU A 136 27.89 14.72 12.18
N TRP A 137 28.13 15.74 11.37
CA TRP A 137 29.46 16.06 10.85
C TRP A 137 29.86 17.45 11.29
N VAL A 138 31.15 17.63 11.55
CA VAL A 138 31.81 18.93 11.62
C VAL A 138 32.77 19.06 10.44
N ASN A 139 33.28 20.26 10.18
CA ASN A 139 34.32 20.42 9.16
C ASN A 139 35.58 19.66 9.62
N ALA A 140 36.35 19.11 8.67
CA ALA A 140 37.58 18.39 8.99
C ALA A 140 38.63 19.25 9.71
N GLU A 141 38.52 20.58 9.60
CA GLU A 141 39.39 21.59 10.22
C GLU A 141 38.76 22.29 11.44
N SER A 142 37.60 21.81 11.95
CA SER A 142 36.95 22.37 13.16
C SER A 142 37.68 22.06 14.46
#